data_AF-A0A5E8CLU0-F1
#
_entry.id   AF-A0A5E8CLU0-F1
#
_cell.length_a   1.000
_cell.length_b   1.000
_cell.length_c   1.000
_cell.angle_alpha   90.00
_cell.angle_beta   90.00
_cell.angle_gamma   90.00
#
_symmetry.space_group_name_H-M   'P 1'
#
loop_
_entity.id
_entity.type
_entity.pdbx_description
1 polymer ?
#
loop_
_entity_poly.entity_id
_entity_poly.type
_entity_poly.pdbx_seq_one_letter_code
_entity_poly.pdbx_strand_id
1 'polypeptide(L)'
;MSEKLFILEDKIMKLPGLYAMWSVLYIANFVVLLSDDTQGKSRDFNVWSNAASVIYCSLASVNTIFGNKMPSTMLLMAGPVHQYLHWLLFAYYGGPDVLGSHAIGVMNWISVFVVGIFTIDMIIKTWLITLKPDFYNQYVRNHLNAVNNNENNDVEVQVNEEDNHESVVEQNI
;
A
#
# COMPACT_ATOMS: atom_id res chain seq x y z
N MET A 1 -19.74 4.00 6.58
CA MET A 1 -19.06 5.15 5.94
C MET A 1 -17.56 4.91 5.88
N SER A 2 -16.92 4.44 6.96
CA SER A 2 -15.49 4.07 7.00
C SER A 2 -15.10 3.02 5.97
N GLU A 3 -15.94 2.01 5.77
CA GLU A 3 -15.69 0.99 4.74
C GLU A 3 -15.56 1.56 3.33
N LYS A 4 -16.31 2.63 3.01
CA LYS A 4 -16.22 3.29 1.70
C LYS A 4 -14.93 4.08 1.55
N LEU A 5 -14.33 4.52 2.66
CA LEU A 5 -13.12 5.32 2.65
C LEU A 5 -11.88 4.47 2.33
N PHE A 6 -11.82 3.24 2.84
CA PHE A 6 -10.69 2.33 2.68
C PHE A 6 -10.93 1.20 1.66
N ILE A 7 -12.02 1.30 0.88
CA ILE A 7 -12.42 0.22 -0.04
C ILE A 7 -11.40 0.01 -1.16
N LEU A 8 -10.79 1.09 -1.65
CA LEU A 8 -9.81 1.03 -2.73
C LEU A 8 -8.58 0.24 -2.27
N GLU A 9 -8.07 0.55 -1.09
CA GLU A 9 -6.89 -0.07 -0.54
C GLU A 9 -7.15 -1.52 -0.15
N ASP A 10 -8.20 -1.74 0.65
CA ASP A 10 -8.36 -3.00 1.38
C ASP A 10 -9.15 -4.04 0.58
N LYS A 11 -10.04 -3.62 -0.35
CA LYS A 11 -10.77 -4.57 -1.22
C LYS A 11 -10.20 -4.68 -2.63
N ILE A 12 -9.83 -3.56 -3.25
CA ILE A 12 -9.42 -3.54 -4.66
C ILE A 12 -7.93 -3.85 -4.79
N MET A 13 -7.07 -3.03 -4.17
CA MET A 13 -5.62 -3.20 -4.30
C MET A 13 -5.11 -4.38 -3.49
N LYS A 14 -5.59 -4.50 -2.25
CA LYS A 14 -5.05 -5.42 -1.23
C LYS A 14 -3.54 -5.19 -1.01
N LEU A 15 -2.99 -5.88 -0.02
CA LEU A 15 -1.57 -5.72 0.30
C LEU A 15 -0.65 -6.17 -0.86
N PRO A 16 -0.92 -7.31 -1.54
CA PRO A 16 -0.10 -7.73 -2.68
C PRO A 16 -0.16 -6.78 -3.87
N GLY A 17 -1.34 -6.22 -4.19
CA GLY A 17 -1.47 -5.30 -5.32
C GLY A 17 -0.80 -3.96 -5.04
N LEU A 18 -0.90 -3.46 -3.81
CA LEU A 18 -0.18 -2.26 -3.41
C LEU A 18 1.35 -2.47 -3.44
N TYR A 19 1.82 -3.61 -2.92
CA TYR A 19 3.24 -3.98 -2.97
C TYR A 19 3.76 -4.11 -4.41
N ALA A 20 2.99 -4.77 -5.29
CA ALA A 20 3.30 -4.92 -6.70
C ALA A 20 3.36 -3.56 -7.42
N MET A 21 2.41 -2.65 -7.16
CA MET A 21 2.41 -1.31 -7.75
C MET A 21 3.71 -0.56 -7.42
N TRP A 22 4.09 -0.51 -6.14
CA TRP A 22 5.33 0.17 -5.73
C TRP A 22 6.58 -0.52 -6.28
N SER A 23 6.59 -1.85 -6.35
CA SER A 23 7.70 -2.62 -6.93
C SER A 23 7.88 -2.34 -8.42
N VAL A 24 6.80 -2.27 -9.19
CA VAL A 24 6.85 -1.96 -10.63
C VAL A 24 7.35 -0.53 -10.86
N LEU A 25 6.88 0.45 -10.08
CA LEU A 25 7.37 1.82 -10.15
C LEU A 25 8.86 1.90 -9.81
N TYR A 26 9.31 1.17 -8.79
CA TYR A 26 10.72 1.10 -8.41
C TYR A 26 11.58 0.50 -9.54
N ILE A 27 11.16 -0.64 -10.11
CA ILE A 27 11.87 -1.30 -11.22
C ILE A 27 11.94 -0.38 -12.45
N ALA A 28 10.85 0.28 -12.80
CA ALA A 28 10.84 1.24 -13.91
C ALA A 28 11.84 2.38 -13.69
N ASN A 29 11.88 2.97 -12.49
CA ASN A 29 12.86 4.00 -12.14
C ASN A 29 14.30 3.45 -12.17
N PHE A 30 14.51 2.23 -11.65
CA PHE A 30 15.82 1.59 -11.66
C PHE A 30 16.35 1.41 -13.08
N VAL A 31 15.53 0.90 -14.00
CA VAL A 31 15.90 0.76 -15.42
C VAL A 31 16.22 2.12 -16.04
N VAL A 32 15.40 3.15 -15.77
CA VAL A 32 15.66 4.51 -16.27
C VAL A 32 16.99 5.05 -15.76
N LEU A 33 17.31 4.87 -14.48
CA LEU A 33 18.59 5.29 -13.89
C LEU A 33 19.80 4.56 -14.48
N LEU A 34 19.63 3.32 -14.95
CA LEU A 34 20.68 2.57 -15.65
C LEU A 34 20.86 3.01 -17.11
N SER A 35 19.80 3.50 -17.76
CA SER A 35 19.80 3.82 -19.19
C SER A 35 19.98 5.29 -19.53
N ASP A 36 19.72 6.20 -18.58
CA ASP A 36 19.78 7.65 -18.76
C ASP A 36 20.96 8.21 -17.95
N ASP A 37 21.91 8.83 -18.64
CA ASP A 37 23.12 9.42 -18.05
C ASP A 37 22.91 10.85 -17.53
N THR A 38 21.69 11.40 -17.60
CA THR A 38 21.38 12.75 -17.10
C THR A 38 21.82 12.89 -15.64
N GLN A 39 22.53 13.98 -15.34
CA GLN A 39 23.05 14.32 -14.01
C GLN A 39 22.38 15.56 -13.43
N GLY A 40 22.56 15.77 -12.13
CA GLY A 40 22.07 16.95 -11.41
C GLY A 40 20.67 16.76 -10.81
N LYS A 41 19.96 17.89 -10.62
CA LYS A 41 18.72 17.97 -9.81
C LYS A 41 17.69 16.90 -10.16
N SER A 42 17.43 16.65 -11.45
CA SER A 42 16.46 15.63 -11.89
C SER A 42 16.81 14.23 -11.42
N ARG A 43 18.10 13.84 -11.51
CA ARG A 43 18.59 12.53 -11.07
C ARG A 43 18.58 12.42 -9.55
N ASP A 44 19.08 13.45 -8.86
CA ASP A 44 19.17 13.45 -7.40
C ASP A 44 17.79 13.38 -6.76
N PHE A 45 16.84 14.17 -7.25
CA PHE A 45 15.44 14.09 -6.83
C PHE A 45 14.86 12.70 -7.07
N ASN A 46 15.07 12.12 -8.26
CA ASN A 46 14.56 10.79 -8.59
C ASN A 46 15.08 9.73 -7.62
N VAL A 47 16.39 9.72 -7.35
CA VAL A 47 17.02 8.75 -6.44
C VAL A 47 16.46 8.89 -5.03
N TRP A 48 16.43 10.10 -4.47
CA TRP A 48 15.94 10.31 -3.10
C TRP A 48 14.45 10.04 -2.95
N SER A 49 13.65 10.43 -3.95
CA SER A 49 12.22 10.12 -3.99
C SER A 49 11.97 8.61 -4.02
N ASN A 50 12.71 7.87 -4.84
CA ASN A 50 12.59 6.41 -4.88
C ASN A 50 13.15 5.73 -3.62
N ALA A 51 14.20 6.28 -3.00
CA ALA A 51 14.69 5.77 -1.72
C ALA A 51 13.62 5.90 -0.62
N ALA A 52 12.89 7.02 -0.60
CA ALA A 52 11.78 7.22 0.33
C ALA A 52 10.64 6.21 0.11
N SER A 53 10.36 5.81 -1.13
CA SER A 53 9.25 4.88 -1.42
C SER A 53 9.49 3.46 -0.91
N VAL A 54 10.76 3.07 -0.68
CA VAL A 54 11.12 1.77 -0.07
C VAL A 54 10.56 1.61 1.35
N ILE A 55 10.21 2.72 2.02
CA ILE A 55 9.53 2.70 3.33
C ILE A 55 8.22 1.91 3.25
N TYR A 56 7.47 1.98 2.13
CA TYR A 56 6.24 1.20 1.96
C TYR A 56 6.50 -0.30 2.01
N CYS A 57 7.55 -0.78 1.35
CA CYS A 57 7.89 -2.21 1.35
C CYS A 57 8.22 -2.68 2.78
N SER A 58 9.01 -1.89 3.52
CA SER A 58 9.38 -2.23 4.90
C SER A 58 8.16 -2.24 5.83
N LEU A 59 7.32 -1.22 5.75
CA LEU A 59 6.11 -1.14 6.57
C LEU A 59 5.04 -2.15 6.15
N ALA A 60 4.99 -2.57 4.89
CA ALA A 60 4.12 -3.66 4.45
C ALA A 60 4.48 -4.96 5.17
N SER A 61 5.78 -5.31 5.21
CA SER A 61 6.26 -6.49 5.92
C SER A 61 5.98 -6.41 7.41
N VAL A 62 6.30 -5.28 8.05
CA VAL A 62 6.02 -5.08 9.49
C VAL A 62 4.53 -5.18 9.79
N ASN A 63 3.67 -4.56 8.98
CA ASN A 63 2.22 -4.61 9.16
C ASN A 63 1.64 -6.02 8.92
N THR A 64 2.27 -6.82 8.06
CA THR A 64 1.87 -8.21 7.82
C THR A 64 2.22 -9.12 9.00
N ILE A 65 3.42 -8.94 9.57
CA ILE A 65 3.95 -9.80 10.62
C ILE A 65 3.39 -9.42 11.99
N PHE A 66 3.36 -8.11 12.30
CA PHE A 66 3.06 -7.59 13.63
C PHE A 66 1.81 -6.71 13.68
N GLY A 67 1.32 -6.26 12.52
CA GLY A 67 0.14 -5.41 12.41
C GLY A 67 -1.16 -6.19 12.23
N ASN A 68 -2.20 -5.46 11.83
CA ASN A 68 -3.52 -6.03 11.55
C ASN A 68 -3.67 -6.55 10.11
N LYS A 69 -2.56 -6.61 9.33
CA LYS A 69 -2.51 -7.07 7.94
C LYS A 69 -3.36 -6.24 6.95
N MET A 70 -3.89 -5.09 7.37
CA MET A 70 -4.71 -4.24 6.50
C MET A 70 -3.84 -3.22 5.74
N PRO A 71 -3.96 -3.11 4.40
CA PRO A 71 -3.24 -2.11 3.60
C PRO A 71 -3.49 -0.66 4.07
N SER A 72 -4.70 -0.35 4.51
CA SER A 72 -5.05 0.96 5.08
C SER A 72 -4.16 1.33 6.27
N THR A 73 -3.87 0.41 7.18
CA THR A 73 -2.97 0.65 8.33
C THR A 73 -1.58 1.03 7.87
N MET A 74 -1.05 0.26 6.92
CA MET A 74 0.27 0.50 6.36
C MET A 74 0.31 1.88 5.68
N LEU A 75 -0.70 2.23 4.89
CA LEU A 75 -0.79 3.53 4.22
C LEU A 75 -0.95 4.69 5.19
N LEU A 76 -1.68 4.52 6.28
CA LEU A 76 -1.83 5.56 7.31
C LEU A 76 -0.51 5.83 8.06
N MET A 77 0.35 4.83 8.21
CA MET A 77 1.68 4.99 8.80
C MET A 77 2.70 5.54 7.78
N ALA A 78 2.80 4.90 6.61
CA ALA A 78 3.82 5.17 5.60
C ALA A 78 3.52 6.39 4.74
N GLY A 79 2.23 6.59 4.43
CA GLY A 79 1.71 7.58 3.49
C GLY A 79 2.21 8.99 3.79
N PRO A 80 1.91 9.55 4.98
CA PRO A 80 2.34 10.89 5.33
C PRO A 80 3.85 11.09 5.27
N VAL A 81 4.62 10.12 5.77
CA VAL A 81 6.09 10.19 5.79
C VAL A 81 6.63 10.27 4.35
N HIS A 82 6.20 9.35 3.49
CA HIS A 82 6.64 9.33 2.10
C HIS A 82 6.19 10.58 1.34
N GLN A 83 4.91 10.96 1.46
CA GLN A 83 4.35 12.08 0.69
C GLN A 83 4.96 13.41 1.09
N TYR A 84 5.09 13.69 2.39
CA TYR A 84 5.71 14.94 2.84
C TYR A 84 7.18 15.00 2.48
N LEU A 85 7.91 13.88 2.57
CA LEU A 85 9.29 13.82 2.12
C LEU A 85 9.42 14.04 0.61
N HIS A 86 8.54 13.43 -0.20
CA HIS A 86 8.51 13.63 -1.65
C HIS A 86 8.28 15.09 -2.02
N TRP A 87 7.27 15.74 -1.43
CA TRP A 87 6.98 17.15 -1.71
C TRP A 87 8.07 18.09 -1.21
N LEU A 88 8.69 17.77 -0.07
CA LEU A 88 9.85 18.50 0.44
C LEU A 88 11.03 18.40 -0.53
N LEU A 89 11.33 17.20 -1.03
CA LEU A 89 12.38 16.99 -2.03
C LEU A 89 12.05 17.71 -3.34
N PHE A 90 10.79 17.65 -3.81
CA PHE A 90 10.36 18.33 -5.02
C PHE A 90 10.59 19.83 -4.92
N ALA A 91 10.16 20.45 -3.80
CA ALA A 91 10.40 21.86 -3.55
C ALA A 91 11.90 22.19 -3.41
N TYR A 92 12.65 21.37 -2.67
CA TYR A 92 14.08 21.57 -2.40
C TYR A 92 14.92 21.59 -3.68
N TYR A 93 14.66 20.69 -4.62
CA TYR A 93 15.37 20.64 -5.89
C TYR A 93 14.83 21.62 -6.95
N GLY A 94 13.88 22.50 -6.60
CA GLY A 94 13.41 23.57 -7.48
C GLY A 94 12.17 23.22 -8.32
N GLY A 95 11.41 22.20 -7.94
CA GLY A 95 10.10 21.86 -8.50
C GLY A 95 10.16 21.60 -10.02
N PRO A 96 9.76 22.57 -10.87
CA PRO A 96 9.90 22.45 -12.31
C PRO A 96 11.31 22.05 -12.79
N ASP A 97 12.37 22.43 -12.06
CA ASP A 97 13.76 22.12 -12.42
C ASP A 97 14.09 20.62 -12.43
N VAL A 98 13.32 19.78 -11.71
CA VAL A 98 13.51 18.33 -11.71
C VAL A 98 12.75 17.63 -12.84
N LEU A 99 11.87 18.37 -13.52
CA LEU A 99 11.03 17.88 -14.60
C LEU A 99 11.71 18.15 -15.95
N GLY A 100 11.53 17.26 -16.92
CA GLY A 100 12.16 17.40 -18.22
C GLY A 100 11.71 16.36 -19.25
N SER A 101 12.16 16.51 -20.49
CA SER A 101 11.84 15.61 -21.61
C SER A 101 12.78 14.41 -21.73
N HIS A 102 13.88 14.38 -20.97
CA HIS A 102 14.76 13.20 -20.84
C HIS A 102 14.08 12.13 -19.97
N ALA A 103 14.56 10.89 -20.01
CA ALA A 103 13.84 9.75 -19.42
C ALA A 103 13.65 9.88 -17.90
N ILE A 104 14.67 10.36 -17.17
CA ILE A 104 14.55 10.65 -15.73
C ILE A 104 13.50 11.74 -15.48
N GLY A 105 13.50 12.82 -16.26
CA GLY A 105 12.51 13.90 -16.17
C GLY A 105 11.07 13.41 -16.39
N VAL A 106 10.86 12.48 -17.33
CA VAL A 106 9.56 11.83 -17.57
C VAL A 106 9.16 10.95 -16.39
N MET A 107 10.08 10.19 -15.81
CA MET A 107 9.80 9.41 -14.60
C MET A 107 9.46 10.30 -13.39
N ASN A 108 10.11 11.46 -13.28
CA ASN A 108 9.76 12.45 -12.25
C ASN A 108 8.34 12.98 -12.45
N TRP A 109 7.93 13.25 -13.69
CA TRP A 109 6.54 13.61 -14.01
C TRP A 109 5.54 12.55 -13.54
N ILE A 110 5.81 11.28 -13.86
CA ILE A 110 4.96 10.16 -13.46
C ILE A 110 4.90 10.07 -11.93
N SER A 111 6.05 10.18 -11.25
CA SER A 111 6.12 10.12 -9.79
C SER A 111 5.33 11.26 -9.14
N VAL A 112 5.50 12.50 -9.59
CA VAL A 112 4.78 13.67 -9.05
C VAL A 112 3.27 13.51 -9.24
N PHE A 113 2.83 13.01 -10.40
CA PHE A 113 1.42 12.76 -10.66
C PHE A 113 0.83 11.68 -9.74
N VAL A 114 1.49 10.52 -9.66
CA VAL A 114 1.05 9.41 -8.80
C VAL A 114 1.03 9.83 -7.33
N VAL A 115 2.12 10.42 -6.84
CA VAL A 115 2.21 10.89 -5.46
C VAL A 115 1.18 11.99 -5.19
N GLY A 116 0.88 12.86 -6.16
CA GLY A 116 -0.16 13.88 -6.03
C GLY A 116 -1.55 13.31 -5.76
N ILE A 117 -1.96 12.29 -6.51
CA ILE A 117 -3.25 11.62 -6.29
C ILE A 117 -3.30 10.99 -4.91
N PHE A 118 -2.27 10.22 -4.54
CA PHE A 118 -2.20 9.58 -3.22
C PHE A 118 -2.11 10.59 -2.07
N THR A 119 -1.49 11.76 -2.29
CA THR A 119 -1.38 12.81 -1.27
C THR A 119 -2.75 13.37 -0.92
N ILE A 120 -3.59 13.66 -1.93
CA ILE A 120 -4.94 14.17 -1.71
C ILE A 120 -5.76 13.15 -0.89
N ASP A 121 -5.72 11.88 -1.30
CA ASP A 121 -6.42 10.79 -0.61
C ASP A 121 -5.96 10.62 0.85
N MET A 122 -4.64 10.61 1.08
CA MET A 122 -4.07 10.47 2.43
C MET A 122 -4.33 11.68 3.32
N ILE A 123 -4.30 12.91 2.80
CA ILE A 123 -4.64 14.10 3.60
C ILE A 123 -6.05 13.97 4.14
N ILE A 124 -7.03 13.58 3.32
CA ILE A 124 -8.42 13.41 3.75
C ILE A 124 -8.52 12.34 4.85
N LYS A 125 -7.91 11.17 4.63
CA LYS A 125 -7.93 10.04 5.57
C LYS A 125 -7.26 10.37 6.90
N THR A 126 -6.06 10.95 6.85
CA THR A 126 -5.26 11.25 8.04
C THR A 126 -5.89 12.35 8.89
N TRP A 127 -6.44 13.41 8.27
CA TRP A 127 -7.21 14.42 9.01
C TRP A 127 -8.47 13.84 9.65
N LEU A 128 -9.22 13.01 8.91
CA LEU A 128 -10.42 12.38 9.44
C LEU A 128 -10.10 11.51 10.66
N ILE A 129 -9.05 10.69 10.58
CA ILE A 129 -8.64 9.80 11.67
C ILE A 129 -8.07 10.58 12.84
N THR A 130 -7.32 11.65 12.59
CA THR A 130 -6.81 12.54 13.65
C THR A 130 -7.96 13.16 14.45
N LEU A 131 -9.03 13.57 13.77
CA LEU A 131 -10.20 14.18 14.42
C LEU A 131 -11.17 13.15 15.01
N LYS A 132 -11.24 11.95 14.44
CA LYS A 132 -12.19 10.88 14.80
C LYS A 132 -11.51 9.50 14.80
N PRO A 133 -10.59 9.22 15.74
CA PRO A 133 -9.82 7.98 15.74
C PRO A 133 -10.71 6.73 15.90
N ASP A 134 -11.82 6.85 16.62
CA ASP A 134 -12.79 5.76 16.80
C ASP A 134 -13.37 5.25 15.49
N PHE A 135 -13.44 6.11 14.47
CA PHE A 135 -13.93 5.74 13.14
C PHE A 135 -13.08 4.64 12.50
N TYR A 136 -11.76 4.72 12.68
CA TYR A 136 -10.83 3.72 12.19
C TYR A 136 -10.79 2.49 13.08
N ASN A 137 -10.83 2.67 14.40
CA ASN A 137 -10.86 1.55 15.34
C ASN A 137 -12.10 0.66 15.17
N GLN A 138 -13.25 1.25 14.84
CA GLN A 138 -14.46 0.49 14.49
C GLN A 138 -14.31 -0.25 13.16
N TYR A 139 -13.71 0.40 12.16
CA TYR A 139 -13.44 -0.23 10.87
C TYR A 139 -12.55 -1.47 11.00
N VAL A 140 -11.43 -1.36 11.73
CA VAL A 140 -10.52 -2.48 11.99
C VAL A 140 -11.23 -3.59 12.77
N ARG A 141 -11.99 -3.26 13.83
CA ARG A 141 -12.75 -4.26 14.60
C ARG A 141 -13.75 -5.03 13.73
N ASN A 142 -14.50 -4.33 12.90
CA ASN A 142 -15.46 -4.96 11.99
C ASN A 142 -14.76 -5.89 10.99
N HIS A 143 -13.61 -5.48 10.48
CA HIS A 143 -12.81 -6.30 9.56
C HIS A 143 -12.31 -7.58 10.23
N LEU A 144 -11.72 -7.47 11.43
CA LEU A 144 -11.21 -8.62 12.18
C LEU A 144 -12.33 -9.60 12.56
N ASN A 145 -13.49 -9.09 12.99
CA ASN A 145 -14.64 -9.93 13.29
C ASN A 145 -15.15 -10.68 12.05
N ALA A 146 -15.15 -10.05 10.87
CA ALA A 146 -15.56 -10.69 9.63
C ALA A 146 -14.59 -11.82 9.21
N VAL A 147 -13.28 -11.62 9.40
CA VAL A 147 -12.27 -12.65 9.13
C VAL A 147 -12.44 -13.84 10.06
N ASN A 148 -12.56 -13.60 11.38
CA ASN A 148 -12.72 -14.67 12.37
C ASN A 148 -14.00 -15.50 12.14
N ASN A 149 -15.10 -14.84 11.75
CA ASN A 149 -16.35 -15.55 11.46
C ASN A 149 -16.24 -16.45 10.22
N ASN A 150 -15.50 -16.02 9.20
CA ASN A 150 -15.28 -16.86 8.00
C ASN A 150 -14.38 -18.05 8.32
N GLU A 151 -13.30 -17.86 9.08
CA GLU A 151 -12.41 -18.96 9.49
C GLU A 151 -13.16 -20.02 10.30
N ASN A 152 -14.05 -19.62 11.23
CA ASN A 152 -14.85 -20.56 11.99
C ASN A 152 -15.80 -21.38 11.11
N ASN A 153 -16.43 -20.75 10.11
CA ASN A 153 -17.32 -21.45 9.19
C ASN A 153 -16.54 -22.44 8.31
N ASP A 154 -15.34 -22.08 7.85
CA ASP A 154 -14.51 -22.97 7.01
C ASP A 154 -14.05 -24.21 7.79
N VAL A 155 -13.71 -24.06 9.07
CA VAL A 155 -13.36 -25.18 9.96
C VAL A 155 -14.58 -26.09 10.18
N GLU A 156 -15.76 -25.52 10.42
CA GLU A 156 -17.00 -26.30 10.60
C GLU A 156 -17.36 -27.10 9.35
N VAL A 157 -17.16 -26.55 8.15
CA VAL A 157 -17.37 -27.26 6.89
C VAL A 157 -16.40 -28.43 6.73
N GLN A 158 -15.12 -28.25 7.05
CA GLN A 158 -14.11 -29.32 6.94
C GLN A 158 -14.38 -30.48 7.89
N VAL A 159 -14.75 -30.21 9.15
CA VAL A 159 -15.09 -31.26 10.14
C VAL A 159 -16.30 -32.08 9.67
N ASN A 160 -17.33 -31.41 9.13
CA ASN A 160 -18.51 -32.11 8.61
C ASN A 160 -18.22 -32.96 7.35
N GLU A 161 -17.22 -32.60 6.53
CA GLU A 161 -16.81 -33.42 5.39
C GLU A 161 -16.03 -34.67 5.82
N GLU A 162 -15.15 -34.58 6.83
CA GLU A 162 -14.42 -35.72 7.37
C GLU A 162 -15.34 -36.74 8.05
N ASP A 163 -16.28 -36.29 8.89
CA ASP A 163 -17.25 -37.17 9.59
C ASP A 163 -18.17 -37.92 8.60
N ASN A 164 -18.57 -37.26 7.51
CA ASN A 164 -19.35 -37.90 6.44
C ASN A 164 -18.51 -38.91 5.64
N HIS A 165 -17.20 -38.71 5.53
CA HIS A 165 -16.34 -39.65 4.81
C HIS A 165 -16.01 -40.91 5.65
N GLU A 166 -15.85 -40.78 6.97
CA GLU A 166 -15.65 -41.95 7.86
C GLU A 166 -16.91 -42.83 7.94
N SER A 167 -18.09 -42.23 8.07
CA SER A 167 -19.35 -42.98 8.15
C SER A 167 -19.69 -43.76 6.86
N VAL A 168 -19.24 -43.29 5.69
CA VAL A 168 -19.39 -44.02 4.42
C VAL A 168 -18.40 -45.18 4.29
N VAL A 169 -17.22 -45.10 4.91
CA VAL A 169 -16.23 -46.19 4.91
C VAL A 169 -16.68 -47.33 5.81
N GLU A 170 -17.26 -47.04 6.99
CA GLU A 170 -17.78 -48.08 7.90
C GLU A 170 -18.96 -48.87 7.33
N GLN A 171 -19.76 -48.28 6.42
CA GLN A 171 -20.90 -48.98 5.79
C GLN A 171 -20.51 -49.92 4.65
N ASN A 172 -19.26 -49.88 4.17
CA ASN A 172 -18.77 -50.66 3.03
C ASN A 172 -17.80 -51.79 3.40
N ILE A 173 -17.70 -52.14 4.69
CA ILE A 173 -16.93 -53.27 5.24
C ILE A 173 -17.91 -54.30 5.82
#